data_AF-A0A160VC43-F1
#
_entry.id   AF-A0A160VC43-F1
#
_cell.length_a   1.000
_cell.length_b   1.000
_cell.length_c   1.000
_cell.angle_alpha   90.00
_cell.angle_beta   90.00
_cell.angle_gamma   90.00
#
_symmetry.space_group_name_H-M   'P 1'
#
loop_
_entity.id
_entity.type
_entity.pdbx_description
1 polymer ?
#
loop_
_entity_poly.entity_id
_entity_poly.type
_entity_poly.pdbx_seq_one_letter_code
_entity_poly.pdbx_strand_id
1 'polypeptide(L)'
;MEQGAPELMKVVTGTRESILPDGALSNKTKTLMTMLCDALLGHDGGVTTIANRARAAGASEEEIAETVGVAFLMGGLPALVTGSNAFKN
;
A
#
# COMPACT_ATOMS: atom_id res chain seq x y z
N MET A 1 15.60 12.79 2.04
CA MET A 1 15.37 12.80 0.59
C MET A 1 14.94 14.18 0.10
N GLU A 2 13.96 14.83 0.73
CA GLU A 2 13.45 16.16 0.29
C GLU A 2 14.53 17.23 0.15
N GLN A 3 15.51 17.28 1.06
CA GLN A 3 16.65 18.21 0.94
C GLN A 3 17.82 17.68 0.10
N GLY A 4 17.89 16.36 -0.13
CA GLY A 4 19.03 15.70 -0.79
C GLY A 4 18.83 15.41 -2.28
N ALA A 5 17.58 15.33 -2.75
CA ALA A 5 17.22 15.05 -4.14
C ALA A 5 15.83 15.65 -4.50
N PRO A 6 15.67 16.98 -4.48
CA PRO A 6 14.37 17.64 -4.64
C PRO A 6 13.68 17.35 -5.98
N GLU A 7 14.43 17.31 -7.09
CA GLU A 7 13.84 17.00 -8.41
C GLU A 7 13.32 15.57 -8.50
N LEU A 8 14.02 14.61 -7.90
CA LEU A 8 13.54 13.22 -7.82
C LEU A 8 12.24 13.15 -7.01
N MET A 9 12.19 13.85 -5.87
CA MET A 9 10.98 13.90 -5.05
C MET A 9 9.79 14.52 -5.79
N LYS A 10 10.02 15.56 -6.61
CA LYS A 10 8.98 16.16 -7.46
C LYS A 10 8.40 15.15 -8.44
N VAL A 11 9.25 14.33 -9.09
CA VAL A 11 8.79 13.27 -10.02
C VAL A 11 8.01 12.19 -9.28
N VAL A 12 8.51 11.70 -8.14
CA VAL A 12 7.85 10.67 -7.34
C VAL A 12 6.48 11.16 -6.85
N THR A 13 6.40 12.36 -6.30
CA THR A 13 5.15 12.95 -5.80
C THR A 13 4.16 13.19 -6.93
N GLY A 14 4.59 13.79 -8.05
CA GLY A 14 3.70 14.03 -9.20
C GLY A 14 3.16 12.75 -9.82
N THR A 15 3.98 11.68 -9.87
CA THR A 15 3.52 10.35 -10.32
C THR A 15 2.40 9.84 -9.42
N ARG A 16 2.59 9.90 -8.09
CA ARG A 16 1.60 9.46 -7.12
C ARG A 16 0.30 10.26 -7.22
N GLU A 17 0.40 11.59 -7.37
CA GLU A 17 -0.74 12.50 -7.53
C GLU A 17 -1.51 12.26 -8.83
N SER A 18 -0.88 11.75 -9.88
CA SER A 18 -1.57 11.40 -11.12
C SER A 18 -2.30 10.03 -11.07
N ILE A 19 -1.78 9.09 -10.27
CA ILE A 19 -2.26 7.70 -10.26
C ILE A 19 -3.35 7.48 -9.20
N LEU A 20 -3.15 8.00 -7.98
CA LEU A 20 -3.99 7.66 -6.83
C LEU A 20 -5.37 8.35 -6.75
N PRO A 21 -5.66 9.50 -7.38
CA PRO A 21 -7.01 10.07 -7.31
C PRO A 21 -8.10 9.11 -7.80
N ASP A 22 -9.34 9.38 -7.38
CA ASP A 22 -10.50 8.58 -7.80
C ASP A 22 -10.69 8.59 -9.33
N GLY A 23 -11.13 7.46 -9.86
CA GLY A 23 -11.49 7.28 -11.26
C GLY A 23 -12.32 6.01 -11.41
N ALA A 24 -12.07 5.20 -12.45
CA ALA A 24 -12.71 3.90 -12.60
C ALA A 24 -12.43 2.95 -11.41
N LEU A 25 -11.27 3.11 -10.76
CA LEU A 25 -10.96 2.53 -9.46
C LEU A 25 -10.85 3.65 -8.43
N SER A 26 -11.42 3.44 -7.26
CA SER A 26 -11.32 4.39 -6.15
C SER A 26 -9.88 4.51 -5.64
N ASN A 27 -9.54 5.65 -5.02
CA ASN A 27 -8.30 5.87 -4.30
C ASN A 27 -8.06 4.76 -3.25
N LYS A 28 -9.11 4.38 -2.54
CA LYS A 28 -9.12 3.28 -1.56
C LYS A 28 -8.65 1.96 -2.20
N THR A 29 -9.30 1.57 -3.30
CA THR A 29 -8.96 0.33 -4.03
C THR A 29 -7.51 0.37 -4.52
N LYS A 30 -7.08 1.46 -5.15
CA LYS A 30 -5.69 1.61 -5.61
C LYS A 30 -4.69 1.53 -4.46
N THR A 31 -5.02 2.12 -3.31
CA THR A 31 -4.16 2.08 -2.12
C THR A 31 -4.05 0.66 -1.56
N LEU A 32 -5.14 -0.10 -1.49
CA LEU A 32 -5.11 -1.53 -1.14
C LEU A 32 -4.25 -2.34 -2.12
N MET A 33 -4.33 -2.07 -3.43
CA MET A 33 -3.45 -2.70 -4.43
C MET A 33 -1.97 -2.38 -4.18
N THR A 34 -1.63 -1.14 -3.80
CA THR A 34 -0.24 -0.81 -3.46
C THR A 34 0.23 -1.53 -2.19
N MET A 35 -0.64 -1.73 -1.20
CA MET A 35 -0.35 -2.50 0.01
C MET A 35 -0.10 -3.98 -0.32
N LEU A 36 -0.94 -4.55 -1.18
CA LEU A 36 -0.76 -5.90 -1.73
C LEU A 36 0.61 -6.06 -2.37
N CYS A 37 1.04 -5.10 -3.21
CA CYS A 37 2.35 -5.14 -3.84
C CYS A 37 3.49 -5.09 -2.82
N ASP A 38 3.41 -4.23 -1.80
CA ASP A 38 4.43 -4.19 -0.74
C ASP A 38 4.48 -5.50 0.07
N ALA A 39 3.34 -6.15 0.30
CA ALA A 39 3.30 -7.46 0.92
C ALA A 39 4.00 -8.53 0.05
N LEU A 40 3.75 -8.52 -1.27
CA LEU A 40 4.38 -9.46 -2.21
C LEU A 40 5.87 -9.23 -2.39
N LEU A 41 6.34 -7.99 -2.25
CA LEU A 41 7.75 -7.60 -2.40
C LEU A 41 8.56 -7.70 -1.09
N GLY A 42 7.93 -8.05 0.03
CA GLY A 42 8.63 -8.17 1.32
C GLY A 42 8.94 -6.82 1.98
N HIS A 43 8.18 -5.77 1.69
CA HIS A 43 8.39 -4.42 2.20
C HIS A 43 7.62 -4.16 3.50
N ASP A 44 8.07 -4.73 4.61
CA ASP A 44 7.36 -4.69 5.91
C ASP A 44 6.91 -3.28 6.33
N GLY A 45 7.83 -2.30 6.35
CA GLY A 45 7.51 -0.91 6.71
C GLY A 45 6.63 -0.19 5.68
N GLY A 46 6.68 -0.65 4.43
CA GLY A 46 5.81 -0.19 3.35
C GLY A 46 4.36 -0.61 3.60
N VAL A 47 4.13 -1.89 3.93
CA VAL A 47 2.80 -2.41 4.28
C VAL A 47 2.16 -1.62 5.42
N THR A 48 2.87 -1.39 6.53
CA THR A 48 2.33 -0.60 7.66
C THR A 48 1.95 0.83 7.22
N THR A 49 2.82 1.48 6.46
CA THR A 49 2.58 2.85 5.97
C THR A 49 1.38 2.92 5.05
N ILE A 50 1.23 1.96 4.13
CA ILE A 50 0.15 1.95 3.15
C ILE A 50 -1.17 1.50 3.78
N ALA A 51 -1.16 0.56 4.73
CA ALA A 51 -2.35 0.18 5.48
C ALA A 51 -2.99 1.40 6.18
N ASN A 52 -2.19 2.25 6.82
CA ASN A 52 -2.67 3.49 7.44
C ASN A 52 -3.24 4.49 6.42
N ARG A 53 -2.65 4.55 5.22
CA ARG A 53 -3.20 5.35 4.11
C ARG A 53 -4.51 4.78 3.59
N ALA A 54 -4.64 3.46 3.51
CA ALA A 54 -5.88 2.80 3.12
C ALA A 54 -6.99 3.11 4.13
N ARG A 55 -6.71 3.01 5.44
CA ARG A 55 -7.63 3.43 6.51
C ARG A 55 -8.06 4.88 6.37
N ALA A 56 -7.10 5.79 6.14
CA ALA A 56 -7.38 7.20 5.91
C ALA A 56 -8.24 7.45 4.64
N ALA A 57 -8.14 6.58 3.65
CA ALA A 57 -8.98 6.57 2.44
C ALA A 57 -10.33 5.85 2.64
N GLY A 58 -10.65 5.41 3.86
CA GLY A 58 -11.91 4.76 4.21
C GLY A 58 -11.94 3.24 4.02
N ALA A 59 -10.78 2.59 3.92
CA ALA A 59 -10.72 1.12 3.98
C ALA A 59 -11.08 0.61 5.37
N SER A 60 -11.94 -0.39 5.42
CA SER A 60 -12.23 -1.11 6.66
C SER A 60 -11.13 -2.12 6.99
N GLU A 61 -11.08 -2.59 8.24
CA GLU A 61 -10.13 -3.65 8.63
C GLU A 61 -10.42 -4.95 7.87
N GLU A 62 -11.68 -5.22 7.53
CA GLU A 62 -12.08 -6.37 6.71
C GLU A 62 -11.49 -6.28 5.29
N GLU A 63 -11.55 -5.11 4.65
CA GLU A 63 -10.96 -4.91 3.32
C GLU A 63 -9.43 -5.07 3.33
N ILE A 64 -8.78 -4.62 4.41
CA ILE A 64 -7.33 -4.80 4.61
C ILE A 64 -7.01 -6.29 4.82
N ALA A 65 -7.79 -7.00 5.65
CA ALA A 65 -7.61 -8.43 5.90
C ALA A 65 -7.83 -9.27 4.64
N GLU A 66 -8.86 -8.97 3.85
CA GLU A 66 -9.08 -9.62 2.54
C GLU A 66 -7.90 -9.37 1.60
N THR A 67 -7.36 -8.16 1.58
CA THR A 67 -6.18 -7.83 0.76
C THR A 67 -4.95 -8.63 1.19
N VAL A 68 -4.73 -8.84 2.48
CA VAL A 68 -3.67 -9.74 2.98
C VAL A 68 -3.95 -11.19 2.58
N GLY A 69 -5.21 -11.63 2.59
CA GLY A 69 -5.62 -12.93 2.07
C GLY A 69 -5.27 -13.12 0.59
N VAL A 70 -5.50 -12.08 -0.24
CA VAL A 70 -5.08 -12.07 -1.65
C VAL A 70 -3.55 -12.09 -1.78
N ALA A 71 -2.83 -11.38 -0.91
CA ALA A 71 -1.37 -11.41 -0.88
C ALA A 71 -0.85 -12.83 -0.61
N PHE A 72 -1.44 -13.52 0.35
CA PHE A 72 -1.13 -14.92 0.66
C PHE A 72 -1.45 -15.85 -0.52
N LEU A 73 -2.61 -15.67 -1.18
CA LEU A 73 -2.97 -16.46 -2.36
C LEU A 73 -1.89 -16.37 -3.46
N MET A 74 -1.32 -15.17 -3.66
CA MET A 74 -0.37 -14.91 -4.74
C MET A 74 1.10 -15.19 -4.35
N GLY A 75 1.48 -14.94 -3.10
CA GLY A 75 2.87 -14.97 -2.64
C GLY A 75 3.18 -15.96 -1.51
N GLY A 76 2.19 -16.71 -1.03
CA GLY A 76 2.34 -17.70 0.02
C GLY A 76 2.73 -17.10 1.39
N LEU A 77 3.38 -17.93 2.21
CA LEU A 77 3.76 -17.55 3.59
C LEU A 77 4.63 -16.28 3.69
N PRO A 78 5.62 -16.04 2.81
CA PRO A 78 6.39 -14.79 2.86
C PRO A 78 5.50 -13.55 2.75
N ALA A 79 4.57 -13.54 1.80
CA ALA A 79 3.65 -12.42 1.61
C ALA A 79 2.67 -12.28 2.79
N LEU A 80 2.26 -13.38 3.42
CA LEU A 80 1.44 -13.33 4.63
C LEU A 80 2.19 -12.72 5.82
N VAL A 81 3.44 -13.11 6.04
CA VAL A 81 4.28 -12.57 7.12
C VAL A 81 4.48 -11.07 6.94
N THR A 82 4.87 -10.63 5.74
CA THR A 82 5.02 -9.20 5.45
C THR A 82 3.67 -8.48 5.50
N GLY A 83 2.61 -9.04 4.92
CA GLY A 83 1.25 -8.47 4.91
C GLY A 83 0.65 -8.29 6.30
N SER A 84 1.02 -9.14 7.27
CA SER A 84 0.57 -9.04 8.67
C SER A 84 1.04 -7.73 9.34
N ASN A 85 2.07 -7.06 8.80
CA ASN A 85 2.49 -5.74 9.28
C ASN A 85 1.43 -4.65 9.05
N ALA A 86 0.37 -4.91 8.27
CA ALA A 86 -0.76 -4.00 8.10
C ALA A 86 -1.50 -3.71 9.42
N PHE A 87 -1.37 -4.59 10.41
CA PHE A 87 -2.01 -4.52 11.71
C PHE A 87 -1.06 -4.18 12.86
N LYS A 88 0.19 -3.81 12.55
CA LYS A 88 1.15 -3.32 13.55
C LYS A 88 0.98 -1.80 13.74
N ASN A 89 1.04 -1.37 15.00
CA ASN A 89 1.01 0.03 15.42
C ASN A 89 2.42 0.63 15.43
#